data_AF-A0A371EFC9-F1
#
_entry.id   AF-A0A371EFC9-F1
#
_cell.length_a   1.000
_cell.length_b   1.000
_cell.length_c   1.000
_cell.angle_alpha   90.00
_cell.angle_beta   90.00
_cell.angle_gamma   90.00
#
_symmetry.space_group_name_H-M   'P 1'
#
loop_
_entity.id
_entity.type
_entity.pdbx_description
1 polymer ?
#
loop_
_entity_poly.entity_id
_entity_poly.type
_entity_poly.pdbx_seq_one_letter_code
_entity_poly.pdbx_strand_id
1 'polypeptide(L)' 'MHPCKRICDITGYEAPYYDPRTNLRYANTEVFKIVRSLPNEYVQRYLALRNAAIVLK' A
#
# COMPACT_ATOMS: atom_id res chain seq x y z
N MET A 1 -23.97 -0.39 -6.55
CA MET A 1 -22.53 -0.71 -6.58
C MET A 1 -21.85 0.17 -5.55
N HIS A 2 -21.45 -0.39 -4.40
CA HIS A 2 -20.76 0.39 -3.37
C HIS A 2 -19.27 0.43 -3.69
N PRO A 3 -18.58 1.57 -3.53
CA PRO A 3 -17.14 1.64 -3.74
C PRO A 3 -16.43 0.67 -2.79
N CYS A 4 -15.43 -0.04 -3.30
CA CYS A 4 -14.61 -0.93 -2.49
C CYS A 4 -13.91 -0.13 -1.38
N LYS A 5 -13.98 -0.62 -0.14
CA LYS A 5 -13.26 -0.01 0.98
C LYS A 5 -11.76 -0.04 0.71
N ARG A 6 -11.10 1.09 0.94
CA ARG A 6 -9.64 1.19 0.85
C ARG A 6 -9.04 0.71 2.15
N ILE A 7 -8.30 -0.38 2.08
CA ILE A 7 -7.65 -1.00 3.23
C ILE A 7 -6.14 -0.73 3.15
N CYS A 8 -5.53 -0.48 4.31
CA CYS A 8 -4.11 -0.31 4.50
C CYS A 8 -3.39 -1.62 4.18
N ASP A 9 -2.37 -1.55 3.33
CA ASP A 9 -1.65 -2.74 2.85
C ASP A 9 -0.79 -3.40 3.93
N ILE A 10 -0.53 -2.70 5.04
CA ILE A 10 0.33 -3.17 6.15
C ILE A 10 -0.50 -3.59 7.37
N THR A 11 -1.47 -2.78 7.79
CA THR A 11 -2.18 -2.98 9.07
C THR A 11 -3.60 -3.53 8.93
N GLY A 12 -4.20 -3.50 7.73
CA GLY A 12 -5.58 -3.94 7.52
C GLY A 12 -6.66 -2.96 7.98
N TYR A 13 -6.30 -1.80 8.54
CA TYR A 13 -7.25 -0.73 8.87
C TYR A 13 -7.72 0.01 7.60
N GLU A 14 -8.80 0.79 7.72
CA GLU A 14 -9.23 1.69 6.65
C GLU A 14 -8.13 2.70 6.34
N ALA A 15 -7.75 2.79 5.06
CA ALA A 15 -6.71 3.66 4.56
C ALA A 15 -7.30 4.80 3.72
N PRO A 16 -7.45 6.01 4.28
CA PRO A 16 -7.90 7.16 3.51
C PRO A 16 -6.82 7.68 2.54
N TYR A 17 -5.54 7.34 2.77
CA TYR A 17 -4.39 7.87 2.04
C TYR A 17 -3.62 6.79 1.27
N TYR A 18 -2.85 7.24 0.27
CA TYR A 18 -1.88 6.42 -0.46
C TYR A 18 -0.62 7.24 -0.80
N ASP A 19 0.52 6.58 -0.91
CA ASP A 19 1.79 7.21 -1.30
C ASP A 19 1.99 7.10 -2.83
N PRO A 20 2.11 8.20 -3.59
CA PRO A 20 2.27 8.15 -5.05
C PRO A 20 3.61 7.54 -5.49
N ARG A 21 4.62 7.47 -4.60
CA ARG A 21 5.91 6.85 -4.93
C ARG A 21 5.83 5.32 -4.92
N THR A 22 5.13 4.74 -3.95
CA THR A 22 5.08 3.29 -3.73
C THR A 22 3.72 2.69 -4.12
N ASN A 23 2.71 3.52 -4.35
CA ASN A 23 1.30 3.15 -4.49
C ASN A 23 0.69 2.44 -3.27
N LEU A 24 1.41 2.33 -2.14
CA LEU A 24 0.88 1.69 -0.92
C LEU A 24 -0.16 2.59 -0.24
N ARG A 25 -1.21 1.96 0.29
CA ARG A 25 -2.27 2.59 1.06
C ARG A 25 -1.92 2.53 2.55
N TYR A 26 -2.11 3.63 3.26
CA TYR A 26 -1.78 3.76 4.68
C TYR A 26 -2.89 4.49 5.46
N ALA A 27 -2.98 4.18 6.75
CA ALA A 27 -4.00 4.72 7.64
C ALA A 27 -3.56 5.98 8.40
N ASN A 28 -2.29 6.05 8.83
CA ASN A 28 -1.76 7.11 9.69
C ASN A 28 -0.31 7.49 9.34
N THR A 29 0.23 8.50 10.04
CA THR A 29 1.58 9.03 9.84
C THR A 29 2.69 8.05 10.23
N GLU A 30 2.44 7.17 11.20
CA GLU A 30 3.41 6.13 11.61
C GLU A 30 3.61 5.09 10.51
N VAL A 31 2.51 4.59 9.93
CA VAL A 31 2.57 3.67 8.79
C VAL A 31 3.19 4.35 7.58
N PHE A 32 2.93 5.64 7.35
CA PHE A 32 3.58 6.40 6.29
C PHE A 32 5.12 6.40 6.42
N LYS A 33 5.66 6.59 7.63
CA LYS A 33 7.11 6.51 7.86
C LYS A 33 7.67 5.12 7.51
N ILE A 34 6.94 4.06 7.89
CA ILE A 34 7.30 2.68 7.55
C ILE A 34 7.30 2.51 6.03
N VAL A 35 6.22 2.87 5.34
CA VAL A 35 6.09 2.80 3.87
C VAL A 35 7.28 3.45 3.16
N ARG A 36 7.73 4.62 3.62
CA ARG A 36 8.87 5.35 3.03
C ARG A 36 10.23 4.75 3.33
N SER A 37 10.35 3.92 4.38
CA SER A 37 11.56 3.17 4.71
C SER A 37 11.63 1.79 4.05
N LEU A 38 10.54 1.29 3.46
CA LEU A 38 10.50 -0.05 2.89
C LEU A 38 11.34 -0.15 1.60
N PRO A 39 12.10 -1.25 1.42
CA PRO A 39 12.72 -1.55 0.13
C PRO A 39 11.67 -1.81 -0.96
N ASN A 40 12.02 -1.55 -2.22
CA ASN A 40 11.11 -1.75 -3.34
C ASN A 40 10.61 -3.20 -3.47
N GLU A 41 11.41 -4.19 -3.09
CA GLU A 41 11.00 -5.61 -3.05
C GLU A 41 9.80 -5.83 -2.13
N TYR A 42 9.83 -5.27 -0.92
CA TYR A 42 8.73 -5.36 0.02
C TYR A 42 7.51 -4.61 -0.48
N VAL A 43 7.70 -3.43 -1.09
CA VAL A 43 6.61 -2.67 -1.72
C VAL A 43 5.90 -3.53 -2.77
N GLN A 44 6.64 -4.18 -3.67
CA GLN A 44 6.05 -5.06 -4.68
C GLN A 44 5.36 -6.27 -4.05
N ARG A 45 5.90 -6.86 -2.98
CA ARG A 45 5.24 -7.96 -2.24
C ARG A 45 3.90 -7.52 -1.66
N TYR A 46 3.83 -6.36 -1.01
CA TYR A 46 2.56 -5.83 -0.48
C TYR A 46 1.57 -5.49 -1.59
N LEU A 47 2.04 -4.90 -2.70
CA LEU A 47 1.19 -4.63 -3.86
C LEU A 47 0.67 -5.92 -4.51
N ALA A 48 1.46 -6.99 -4.53
CA ALA A 48 1.07 -8.28 -5.10
C ALA A 48 -0.12 -8.90 -4.35
N LEU A 49 -0.20 -8.72 -3.02
CA LEU A 49 -1.32 -9.23 -2.20
C LEU A 49 -2.67 -8.67 -2.64
N ARG A 50 -2.72 -7.48 -3.24
CA ARG A 50 -3.95 -6.89 -3.82
C ARG A 50 -3.97 -6.86 -5.35
N ASN A 51 -3.13 -7.66 -6.01
CA ASN A 51 -2.98 -7.69 -7.47
C ASN A 51 -2.61 -6.34 -8.11
N ALA A 52 -1.77 -5.54 -7.43
CA ALA A 52 -1.30 -4.23 -7.90
C ALA A 52 0.22 -4.16 -8.15
N ALA A 53 0.92 -5.29 -8.07
CA ALA A 53 2.36 -5.34 -8.33
C ALA A 53 2.65 -5.16 -9.83
N ILE A 54 3.71 -4.41 -10.14
CA ILE A 54 4.15 -4.18 -11.51
C ILE A 54 5.32 -5.13 -11.78
N VAL A 55 5.06 -6.15 -12.62
CA VAL A 55 6.09 -7.06 -13.12
C VAL A 55 6.46 -6.63 -14.51
N LEU A 56 7.65 -6.02 -14.66
CA LEU A 56 8.22 -5.76 -15.98
C LEU A 56 8.69 -7.10 -16.56
N LYS A 57 8.19 -7.45 -17.75
CA LYS A 57 8.60 -8.62 -18.55
C LYS A 57 9.45 -8.16 -19.72
#